data_AF-A0A1W7D084-F1
#
_entry.id   AF-A0A1W7D084-F1
#
_cell.length_a   1.000
_cell.length_b   1.000
_cell.length_c   1.000
_cell.angle_alpha   90.00
_cell.angle_beta   90.00
_cell.angle_gamma   90.00
#
_symmetry.space_group_name_H-M   'P 1'
#
loop_
_entity.id
_entity.type
_entity.pdbx_description
1 polymer ?
#
loop_
_entity_poly.entity_id
_entity_poly.type
_entity_poly.pdbx_seq_one_letter_code
_entity_poly.pdbx_strand_id
1 'polypeptide(L)'
;MHTFRAFRTFRGRVHVHGRSRASRGAPRALPACAAALTAGLLLPGVVAAAPATTPVPAADTGVPAADTEVPAAAPAGGARPAAGGVQSFPLLPLDAAPRAAGDPATTGQSEVPPGTRGLPATETRPFALLGVLWEDPAAEPPGTVRVMTRAVATGQWSAWQDLDPRPAHAPDADSAEAGDAGVRGGTAPLWTGFADAVRVRVVPHAGDPAPALPAGLRLELIDPGDGSGATPPATEPGPAAEHRERPAAADGRGAPRPPVTSRAGWGADGSLGGGDPVYTDSVKTVFVHHTAGSNAPTCAETPAVLRGIHRYHVQSQGWRDIGYNFLVDTCGTIYEGRAGGVAEPVRGAHTLGFNHNSMGVAVLGSHDATSPGPAVREALAALAAWKLGLYGGDPLGSRNRTSGGGTHPAGTTLRMENISGHRDGTATGCPGDGLYGDLPAVREAAARAQGR
;
A
#
# COMPACT_ATOMS: atom_id res chain seq x y z
N MET A 1 39.44 -69.55 9.57
CA MET A 1 40.10 -68.45 8.84
C MET A 1 39.17 -67.25 8.93
N HIS A 2 39.44 -66.34 9.88
CA HIS A 2 39.96 -64.97 9.63
C HIS A 2 38.85 -64.01 9.14
N THR A 3 38.56 -62.85 9.75
CA THR A 3 39.19 -62.10 10.85
C THR A 3 38.27 -60.92 11.25
N PHE A 4 38.38 -60.53 12.52
CA PHE A 4 37.91 -59.31 13.17
C PHE A 4 38.58 -58.01 12.68
N ARG A 5 37.97 -56.85 13.02
CA ARG A 5 38.50 -55.49 13.38
C ARG A 5 37.93 -54.34 12.55
N ALA A 6 37.71 -53.11 13.04
CA ALA A 6 37.79 -52.52 14.38
C ALA A 6 37.15 -51.11 14.38
N PHE A 7 36.63 -50.70 15.53
CA PHE A 7 36.34 -49.32 15.92
C PHE A 7 37.58 -48.41 15.84
N ARG A 8 37.41 -47.15 15.41
CA ARG A 8 38.31 -46.05 15.75
C ARG A 8 37.51 -44.81 16.19
N THR A 9 37.53 -44.58 17.50
CA THR A 9 37.33 -43.30 18.18
C THR A 9 38.46 -42.33 17.85
N PHE A 10 38.14 -41.06 17.56
CA PHE A 10 39.13 -39.98 17.56
C PHE A 10 38.87 -39.07 18.77
N ARG A 11 39.74 -39.19 19.78
CA ARG A 11 40.01 -38.19 20.81
C ARG A 11 41.37 -37.57 20.47
N GLY A 12 41.44 -36.25 20.37
CA GLY A 12 42.69 -35.47 20.34
C GLY A 12 42.39 -34.07 20.86
N ARG A 13 42.51 -33.85 22.18
CA ARG A 13 43.68 -33.29 22.89
C ARG A 13 43.75 -31.77 22.82
N VAL A 14 43.25 -31.21 23.92
CA VAL A 14 43.53 -29.87 24.46
C VAL A 14 45.01 -29.79 24.86
N HIS A 15 45.69 -28.71 24.46
CA HIS A 15 46.93 -28.26 25.09
C HIS A 15 46.76 -26.83 25.60
N VAL A 16 46.96 -26.69 26.91
CA VAL A 16 47.03 -25.47 27.69
C VAL A 16 48.50 -25.17 27.97
N HIS A 17 48.93 -23.93 27.76
CA HIS A 17 49.93 -23.12 28.51
C HIS A 17 50.20 -21.88 27.62
N GLY A 18 50.22 -20.63 28.06
CA GLY A 18 50.18 -20.03 29.38
C GLY A 18 50.86 -18.66 29.32
N ARG A 19 50.21 -17.66 29.91
CA ARG A 19 50.75 -16.41 30.53
C ARG A 19 51.12 -15.15 29.73
N SER A 20 50.42 -14.10 30.18
CA SER A 20 50.84 -12.70 30.42
C SER A 20 50.83 -11.79 29.19
N ARG A 21 50.24 -10.59 29.22
CA ARG A 21 50.42 -9.49 30.18
C ARG A 21 49.21 -8.53 30.12
N ALA A 22 48.91 -7.93 31.27
CA ALA A 22 48.02 -6.78 31.38
C ALA A 22 48.67 -5.53 30.74
N SER A 23 47.92 -4.80 29.92
CA SER A 23 48.14 -3.38 29.70
C SER A 23 46.80 -2.66 29.77
N ARG A 24 46.77 -1.65 30.62
CA ARG A 24 45.65 -0.75 30.88
C ARG A 24 45.42 0.11 29.64
N GLY A 25 44.20 0.11 29.11
CA GLY A 25 43.72 1.06 28.11
C GLY A 25 42.36 1.58 28.55
N ALA A 26 42.30 2.86 28.92
CA ALA A 26 41.11 3.54 29.42
C ALA A 26 39.98 3.61 28.37
N PRO A 27 38.70 3.60 28.79
CA PRO A 27 37.59 3.83 27.87
C PRO A 27 37.50 5.32 27.51
N ARG A 28 37.46 5.62 26.20
CA ARG A 28 37.16 6.94 25.65
C ARG A 28 35.69 7.29 25.96
N ALA A 29 35.52 8.33 26.76
CA ALA A 29 34.24 8.94 27.07
C ALA A 29 33.63 9.63 25.84
N LEU A 30 32.34 9.40 25.62
CA LEU A 30 31.48 10.21 24.75
C LEU A 30 31.23 11.57 25.43
N PRO A 31 31.27 12.71 24.73
CA PRO A 31 30.93 13.99 25.34
C PRO A 31 29.41 14.10 25.48
N ALA A 32 28.94 14.09 26.72
CA ALA A 32 27.60 14.55 27.08
C ALA A 32 27.56 16.08 26.96
N CYS A 33 26.62 16.60 26.15
CA CYS A 33 26.28 18.02 26.16
C CYS A 33 25.68 18.38 27.52
N ALA A 34 26.45 19.12 28.33
CA ALA A 34 25.97 19.78 29.53
C ALA A 34 25.11 20.99 29.14
N ALA A 35 23.80 20.90 29.39
CA ALA A 35 22.93 22.06 29.43
C ALA A 35 23.18 22.81 30.76
N ALA A 36 23.76 24.00 30.67
CA ALA A 36 23.95 24.87 31.82
C ALA A 36 22.60 25.45 32.27
N LEU A 37 22.22 25.18 33.52
CA LEU A 37 21.21 25.95 34.23
C LEU A 37 21.74 27.36 34.49
N THR A 38 21.15 28.37 33.86
CA THR A 38 21.22 29.75 34.33
C THR A 38 19.93 30.09 35.08
N ALA A 39 20.07 30.30 36.38
CA ALA A 39 19.03 30.87 37.22
C ALA A 39 18.83 32.35 36.86
N GLY A 40 17.67 32.69 36.28
CA GLY A 40 17.23 34.05 36.02
C GLY A 40 16.13 34.47 37.00
N LEU A 41 16.38 35.58 37.69
CA LEU A 41 15.51 36.27 38.64
C LEU A 41 14.05 36.44 38.15
N LEU A 42 13.10 36.19 39.05
CA LEU A 42 11.68 36.56 38.90
C LEU A 42 11.46 38.04 39.25
N LEU A 43 10.86 38.78 38.33
CA LEU A 43 10.18 40.06 38.59
C LEU A 43 8.69 39.91 38.19
N PRO A 44 7.75 40.50 38.94
CA PRO A 44 6.31 40.29 38.73
C PRO A 44 5.78 41.13 37.54
N GLY A 45 5.16 40.44 36.58
CA GLY A 45 4.43 41.06 35.47
C GLY A 45 3.02 41.48 35.86
N VAL A 46 2.71 42.73 35.55
CA VAL A 46 1.41 43.40 35.72
C VAL A 46 0.34 42.74 34.83
N VAL A 47 -0.81 42.40 35.42
CA VAL A 47 -2.02 41.98 34.69
C VAL A 47 -2.74 43.23 34.17
N ALA A 48 -2.83 43.39 32.85
CA ALA A 48 -3.67 44.40 32.21
C ALA A 48 -4.98 43.75 31.73
N ALA A 49 -6.09 44.21 32.29
CA ALA A 49 -7.45 43.80 31.93
C ALA A 49 -7.86 44.37 30.56
N ALA A 50 -8.50 43.55 29.73
CA ALA A 50 -9.17 43.99 28.50
C ALA A 50 -10.52 44.64 28.83
N PRO A 51 -10.91 45.77 28.20
CA PRO A 51 -12.23 46.34 28.36
C PRO A 51 -13.24 45.64 27.44
N ALA A 52 -14.44 45.41 27.96
CA ALA A 52 -15.60 44.96 27.23
C ALA A 52 -16.09 46.03 26.25
N THR A 53 -16.39 45.64 25.01
CA THR A 53 -17.11 46.47 24.04
C THR A 53 -18.45 45.83 23.70
N THR A 54 -19.50 46.62 23.83
CA THR A 54 -20.90 46.32 23.55
C THR A 54 -21.18 46.20 22.04
N PRO A 55 -22.18 45.42 21.60
CA PRO A 55 -22.54 45.30 20.19
C PRO A 55 -23.43 46.47 19.75
N VAL A 56 -23.20 46.97 18.52
CA VAL A 56 -24.06 47.94 17.81
C VAL A 56 -24.59 47.25 16.55
N PRO A 57 -25.88 47.38 16.20
CA PRO A 57 -26.53 46.57 15.16
C PRO A 57 -26.19 47.08 13.76
N ALA A 58 -25.94 46.17 12.83
CA ALA A 58 -25.84 46.50 11.40
C ALA A 58 -27.23 46.41 10.77
N ALA A 59 -27.66 47.53 10.19
CA ALA A 59 -28.89 47.66 9.43
C ALA A 59 -28.78 46.93 8.09
N ASP A 60 -29.91 46.34 7.72
CA ASP A 60 -30.24 45.66 6.49
C ASP A 60 -30.37 46.66 5.31
N THR A 61 -29.62 46.42 4.24
CA THR A 61 -29.97 46.90 2.88
C THR A 61 -29.61 45.79 1.90
N GLY A 62 -30.62 45.01 1.53
CA GLY A 62 -30.50 43.85 0.67
C GLY A 62 -30.11 44.14 -0.79
N VAL A 63 -29.46 43.13 -1.38
CA VAL A 63 -29.43 42.80 -2.81
C VAL A 63 -29.51 41.26 -2.87
N PRO A 64 -30.37 40.65 -3.71
CA PRO A 64 -30.86 39.29 -3.51
C PRO A 64 -29.80 38.22 -3.82
N ALA A 65 -29.86 37.12 -3.07
CA ALA A 65 -29.15 35.88 -3.38
C ALA A 65 -29.70 35.32 -4.70
N ALA A 66 -28.91 35.44 -5.76
CA ALA A 66 -29.08 34.60 -6.94
C ALA A 66 -28.41 33.26 -6.65
N ASP A 67 -29.21 32.20 -6.61
CA ASP A 67 -28.76 30.81 -6.64
C ASP A 67 -27.79 30.63 -7.81
N THR A 68 -26.49 30.67 -7.51
CA THR A 68 -25.46 30.33 -8.49
C THR A 68 -25.17 28.86 -8.29
N GLU A 69 -26.01 28.04 -8.91
CA GLU A 69 -25.72 26.65 -9.21
C GLU A 69 -24.36 26.63 -9.93
N VAL A 70 -23.31 26.14 -9.25
CA VAL A 70 -22.01 25.92 -9.89
C VAL A 70 -22.23 24.82 -10.92
N PRO A 71 -22.15 25.08 -12.24
CA PRO A 71 -22.35 24.03 -13.21
C PRO A 71 -21.19 23.06 -13.08
N ALA A 72 -21.49 21.79 -12.83
CA ALA A 72 -20.53 20.72 -13.02
C ALA A 72 -20.02 20.79 -14.48
N ALA A 73 -18.77 21.20 -14.65
CA ALA A 73 -18.16 21.30 -15.96
C ALA A 73 -18.09 19.90 -16.58
N ALA A 74 -18.87 19.68 -17.65
CA ALA A 74 -18.77 18.47 -18.46
C ALA A 74 -17.39 18.43 -19.15
N PRO A 75 -16.65 17.31 -19.10
CA PRO A 75 -15.37 17.22 -19.77
C PRO A 75 -15.58 17.16 -21.28
N ALA A 76 -14.88 18.03 -22.01
CA ALA A 76 -14.77 17.96 -23.46
C ALA A 76 -13.74 16.89 -23.86
N GLY A 77 -14.10 16.01 -24.80
CA GLY A 77 -13.14 15.54 -25.80
C GLY A 77 -12.78 14.06 -25.89
N GLY A 78 -13.66 13.14 -25.50
CA GLY A 78 -13.56 11.72 -25.86
C GLY A 78 -14.42 10.84 -24.96
N ALA A 79 -15.42 10.17 -25.53
CA ALA A 79 -16.24 9.22 -24.76
C ALA A 79 -15.32 8.14 -24.18
N ARG A 80 -15.24 8.05 -22.85
CA ARG A 80 -14.46 6.99 -22.20
C ARG A 80 -15.10 5.65 -22.50
N PRO A 81 -14.30 4.61 -22.80
CA PRO A 81 -14.84 3.27 -22.92
C PRO A 81 -15.49 2.85 -21.59
N ALA A 82 -16.72 2.37 -21.66
CA ALA A 82 -17.45 1.77 -20.54
C ALA A 82 -16.61 0.72 -19.79
N ALA A 83 -15.92 -0.14 -20.55
CA ALA A 83 -15.07 -1.19 -20.02
C ALA A 83 -13.77 -0.67 -19.36
N GLY A 84 -13.37 0.58 -19.57
CA GLY A 84 -12.03 1.07 -19.21
C GLY A 84 -10.92 0.43 -20.06
N GLY A 85 -9.66 0.54 -19.62
CA GLY A 85 -8.54 -0.03 -20.37
C GLY A 85 -7.16 0.33 -19.84
N VAL A 86 -6.14 -0.16 -20.53
CA VAL A 86 -4.72 0.00 -20.20
C VAL A 86 -3.97 0.63 -21.37
N GLN A 87 -3.10 1.58 -21.08
CA GLN A 87 -2.15 2.17 -22.03
C GLN A 87 -0.74 1.92 -21.54
N SER A 88 0.09 1.31 -22.39
CA SER A 88 1.45 0.94 -22.01
C SER A 88 2.49 1.68 -22.83
N PHE A 89 3.48 2.26 -22.14
CA PHE A 89 4.56 3.02 -22.76
C PHE A 89 5.91 2.48 -22.29
N PRO A 90 6.81 2.03 -23.19
CA PRO A 90 8.16 1.65 -22.80
C PRO A 90 8.92 2.88 -22.29
N LEU A 91 9.68 2.71 -21.20
CA LEU A 91 10.52 3.78 -20.66
C LEU A 91 11.89 3.73 -21.34
N LEU A 92 12.17 4.74 -22.15
CA LEU A 92 13.38 4.85 -22.96
C LEU A 92 14.43 5.71 -22.25
N PRO A 93 15.72 5.63 -22.65
CA PRO A 93 16.76 6.52 -22.13
C PRO A 93 16.39 8.00 -22.34
N LEU A 94 16.37 8.79 -21.25
CA LEU A 94 16.05 10.23 -21.28
C LEU A 94 17.30 11.10 -21.42
N ASP A 95 18.48 10.53 -21.21
CA ASP A 95 19.80 11.14 -21.32
C ASP A 95 20.21 11.48 -22.76
N ALA A 96 19.38 11.12 -23.76
CA ALA A 96 19.67 11.30 -25.18
C ALA A 96 18.61 12.10 -25.99
N ALA A 97 17.55 12.63 -25.36
CA ALA A 97 16.50 13.34 -26.11
C ALA A 97 16.98 14.75 -26.55
N PRO A 98 16.92 15.11 -27.85
CA PRO A 98 17.23 16.46 -28.29
C PRO A 98 16.24 17.45 -27.65
N ARG A 99 16.76 18.57 -27.14
CA ARG A 99 15.96 19.69 -26.61
C ARG A 99 14.94 20.10 -27.67
N ALA A 100 13.65 19.91 -27.42
CA ALA A 100 12.62 20.46 -28.28
C ALA A 100 12.71 21.99 -28.20
N ALA A 101 13.03 22.64 -29.33
CA ALA A 101 13.06 24.09 -29.43
C ALA A 101 11.62 24.61 -29.39
N GLY A 102 11.21 25.18 -28.26
CA GLY A 102 9.90 25.82 -28.14
C GLY A 102 9.24 25.80 -26.75
N ASP A 103 9.80 25.10 -25.77
CA ASP A 103 9.21 25.04 -24.41
C ASP A 103 9.48 26.35 -23.65
N PRO A 104 8.47 27.21 -23.38
CA PRO A 104 8.67 28.45 -22.65
C PRO A 104 8.53 28.16 -21.15
N ALA A 105 9.45 27.36 -20.59
CA ALA A 105 9.66 27.18 -19.15
C ALA A 105 10.92 26.36 -18.85
N THR A 106 12.11 26.85 -19.22
CA THR A 106 13.38 26.23 -18.76
C THR A 106 14.30 27.24 -18.10
N THR A 107 13.89 27.71 -16.93
CA THR A 107 14.80 28.18 -15.89
C THR A 107 14.70 27.21 -14.71
N GLY A 108 15.66 26.29 -14.60
CA GLY A 108 15.86 25.47 -13.39
C GLY A 108 15.75 23.94 -13.49
N GLN A 109 15.75 23.31 -14.68
CA GLN A 109 15.86 21.84 -14.71
C GLN A 109 17.31 21.40 -14.49
N SER A 110 17.57 20.94 -13.27
CA SER A 110 18.74 20.13 -12.89
C SER A 110 18.97 19.03 -13.94
N GLU A 111 20.23 18.85 -14.32
CA GLU A 111 20.73 17.84 -15.25
C GLU A 111 20.06 16.47 -14.99
N VAL A 112 19.56 15.82 -16.05
CA VAL A 112 18.95 14.48 -15.91
C VAL A 112 20.08 13.52 -15.56
N PRO A 113 20.02 12.81 -14.41
CA PRO A 113 21.09 11.91 -14.02
C PRO A 113 21.39 10.86 -15.12
N PRO A 114 22.66 10.49 -15.36
CA PRO A 114 23.01 9.45 -16.32
C PRO A 114 22.27 8.14 -16.07
N GLY A 115 21.88 7.44 -17.14
CA GLY A 115 21.16 6.16 -17.02
C GLY A 115 19.68 6.31 -16.63
N THR A 116 19.15 7.53 -16.55
CA THR A 116 17.72 7.76 -16.31
C THR A 116 16.90 7.25 -17.49
N ARG A 117 15.89 6.44 -17.20
CA ARG A 117 14.85 6.01 -18.15
C ARG A 117 13.56 6.75 -17.85
N GLY A 118 12.70 6.93 -18.85
CA GLY A 118 11.42 7.59 -18.58
C GLY A 118 10.65 7.98 -19.82
N LEU A 119 9.73 8.91 -19.62
CA LEU A 119 8.86 9.46 -20.66
C LEU A 119 8.87 11.00 -20.51
N PRO A 120 9.16 11.77 -21.58
CA PRO A 120 9.01 13.22 -21.54
C PRO A 120 7.52 13.59 -21.37
N ALA A 121 7.22 14.88 -21.26
CA ALA A 121 5.82 15.32 -21.21
C ALA A 121 5.09 14.82 -22.45
N THR A 122 4.12 13.91 -22.24
CA THR A 122 3.45 13.18 -23.30
C THR A 122 1.94 13.25 -23.08
N GLU A 123 1.22 13.68 -24.10
CA GLU A 123 -0.24 13.62 -24.11
C GLU A 123 -0.70 12.20 -24.40
N THR A 124 -1.80 11.82 -23.76
CA THR A 124 -2.30 10.44 -23.71
C THR A 124 -3.82 10.44 -23.78
N ARG A 125 -4.43 9.28 -23.97
CA ARG A 125 -5.87 9.17 -23.69
C ARG A 125 -6.09 9.30 -22.18
N PRO A 126 -7.28 9.78 -21.73
CA PRO A 126 -7.54 9.93 -20.30
C PRO A 126 -7.28 8.66 -19.49
N PHE A 127 -6.67 8.82 -18.32
CA PHE A 127 -6.43 7.76 -17.34
C PHE A 127 -6.72 8.30 -15.93
N ALA A 128 -6.76 7.43 -14.92
CA ALA A 128 -7.02 7.83 -13.54
C ALA A 128 -6.05 7.23 -12.51
N LEU A 129 -5.28 6.22 -12.94
CA LEU A 129 -4.33 5.52 -12.12
C LEU A 129 -3.13 5.15 -12.97
N LEU A 130 -1.94 5.10 -12.38
CA LEU A 130 -0.72 4.70 -13.07
C LEU A 130 0.19 3.84 -12.20
N GLY A 131 1.12 3.15 -12.83
CA GLY A 131 2.22 2.47 -12.17
C GLY A 131 3.38 2.21 -13.14
N VAL A 132 4.57 1.93 -12.60
CA VAL A 132 5.75 1.57 -13.39
C VAL A 132 6.07 0.10 -13.13
N LEU A 133 6.26 -0.67 -14.20
CA LEU A 133 6.54 -2.11 -14.14
C LEU A 133 7.85 -2.47 -14.84
N TRP A 134 8.33 -3.67 -14.53
CA TRP A 134 9.46 -4.32 -15.16
C TRP A 134 9.18 -5.82 -15.35
N GLU A 135 9.95 -6.48 -16.21
CA GLU A 135 9.68 -7.86 -16.65
C GLU A 135 9.83 -8.90 -15.54
N ASP A 136 10.97 -8.89 -14.84
CA ASP A 136 11.26 -9.89 -13.81
C ASP A 136 10.80 -9.41 -12.42
N PRO A 137 9.73 -9.99 -11.83
CA PRO A 137 9.26 -9.61 -10.51
C PRO A 137 10.28 -9.81 -9.38
N ALA A 138 11.29 -10.66 -9.58
CA ALA A 138 12.36 -10.89 -8.61
C ALA A 138 13.57 -9.95 -8.79
N ALA A 139 13.61 -9.14 -9.85
CA ALA A 139 14.69 -8.19 -10.07
C ALA A 139 14.75 -7.13 -8.97
N GLU A 140 15.95 -6.61 -8.71
CA GLU A 140 16.10 -5.45 -7.82
C GLU A 140 15.26 -4.29 -8.33
N PRO A 141 14.48 -3.63 -7.44
CA PRO A 141 13.66 -2.53 -7.85
C PRO A 141 14.51 -1.36 -8.37
N PRO A 142 13.95 -0.53 -9.26
CA PRO A 142 14.64 0.70 -9.67
C PRO A 142 14.87 1.63 -8.47
N GLY A 143 15.80 2.59 -8.63
CA GLY A 143 16.16 3.53 -7.57
C GLY A 143 15.01 4.47 -7.19
N THR A 144 14.90 5.59 -7.90
CA THR A 144 13.84 6.58 -7.66
C THR A 144 12.90 6.64 -8.85
N VAL A 145 11.62 6.40 -8.60
CA VAL A 145 10.55 6.54 -9.61
C VAL A 145 9.73 7.77 -9.29
N ARG A 146 9.67 8.69 -10.26
CA ARG A 146 8.99 9.98 -10.13
C ARG A 146 8.03 10.21 -11.29
N VAL A 147 6.86 10.74 -10.97
CA VAL A 147 5.81 11.04 -11.96
C VAL A 147 5.25 12.45 -11.78
N MET A 148 4.85 13.06 -12.89
CA MET A 148 3.94 14.22 -12.92
C MET A 148 2.77 13.88 -13.83
N THR A 149 1.59 14.40 -13.51
CA THR A 149 0.39 14.23 -14.34
C THR A 149 -0.28 15.58 -14.58
N ARG A 150 -0.94 15.73 -15.73
CA ARG A 150 -1.78 16.88 -16.04
C ARG A 150 -3.23 16.51 -15.81
N ALA A 151 -3.91 17.22 -14.94
CA ALA A 151 -5.32 16.95 -14.63
C ALA A 151 -6.23 17.41 -15.77
N VAL A 152 -7.19 16.57 -16.17
CA VAL A 152 -8.18 16.89 -17.21
C VAL A 152 -9.01 18.11 -16.83
N ALA A 153 -9.42 18.20 -15.55
CA ALA A 153 -10.34 19.23 -15.08
C ALA A 153 -9.73 20.64 -15.07
N THR A 154 -8.41 20.76 -14.87
CA THR A 154 -7.75 22.05 -14.66
C THR A 154 -6.69 22.38 -15.71
N GLY A 155 -6.24 21.38 -16.50
CA GLY A 155 -5.10 21.49 -17.39
C GLY A 155 -3.76 21.72 -16.68
N GLN A 156 -3.72 21.64 -15.34
CA GLN A 156 -2.53 21.92 -14.53
C GLN A 156 -1.70 20.65 -14.32
N TRP A 157 -0.38 20.80 -14.33
CA TRP A 157 0.55 19.75 -13.95
C TRP A 157 0.68 19.66 -12.42
N SER A 158 0.70 18.44 -11.89
CA SER A 158 1.06 18.18 -10.50
C SER A 158 2.53 18.53 -10.24
N ALA A 159 2.92 18.69 -8.97
CA ALA A 159 4.32 18.54 -8.59
C ALA A 159 4.81 17.10 -8.88
N TRP A 160 6.13 16.87 -8.81
CA TRP A 160 6.69 15.52 -8.85
C TRP A 160 6.19 14.72 -7.65
N GLN A 161 5.72 13.50 -7.92
CA GLN A 161 5.31 12.52 -6.92
C GLN A 161 6.24 11.32 -6.99
N ASP A 162 6.64 10.80 -5.83
CA ASP A 162 7.43 9.57 -5.72
C ASP A 162 6.52 8.35 -5.74
N LEU A 163 6.90 7.31 -6.49
CA LEU A 163 6.29 5.99 -6.43
C LEU A 163 7.23 5.04 -5.69
N ASP A 164 6.72 4.31 -4.70
CA ASP A 164 7.50 3.27 -4.01
C ASP A 164 7.73 2.09 -4.97
N PRO A 165 8.98 1.82 -5.40
CA PRO A 165 9.27 0.75 -6.33
C PRO A 165 9.55 -0.59 -5.64
N ARG A 166 9.56 -0.65 -4.30
CA ARG A 166 9.90 -1.88 -3.59
C ARG A 166 8.80 -2.93 -3.77
N PRO A 167 9.15 -4.19 -4.12
CA PRO A 167 8.18 -5.26 -4.27
C PRO A 167 7.72 -5.76 -2.89
N ALA A 168 6.93 -4.94 -2.19
CA ALA A 168 6.33 -5.28 -0.89
C ALA A 168 4.95 -5.96 -1.05
N HIS A 169 4.32 -5.76 -2.21
CA HIS A 169 3.09 -6.42 -2.64
C HIS A 169 3.43 -7.32 -3.84
N ALA A 170 3.24 -8.63 -3.68
CA ALA A 170 3.37 -9.61 -4.75
C ALA A 170 2.75 -10.95 -4.30
N PRO A 171 2.39 -11.83 -5.25
CA PRO A 171 2.14 -13.24 -4.96
C PRO A 171 3.38 -13.86 -4.31
N ASP A 172 3.18 -14.71 -3.31
CA ASP A 172 4.31 -15.40 -2.68
C ASP A 172 4.97 -16.37 -3.66
N ALA A 173 6.29 -16.53 -3.58
CA ALA A 173 7.06 -17.38 -4.51
C ALA A 173 6.65 -18.87 -4.50
N ASP A 174 6.05 -19.36 -3.42
CA ASP A 174 5.50 -20.72 -3.31
C ASP A 174 4.07 -20.85 -3.86
N SER A 175 3.46 -19.77 -4.32
CA SER A 175 2.12 -19.78 -4.90
C SER A 175 2.15 -20.09 -6.39
N ALA A 176 1.12 -20.77 -6.89
CA ALA A 176 0.96 -21.01 -8.33
C ALA A 176 0.85 -19.68 -9.12
N GLU A 177 0.21 -18.68 -8.51
CA GLU A 177 0.06 -17.34 -9.09
C GLU A 177 1.41 -16.68 -9.39
N ALA A 178 2.45 -16.88 -8.57
CA ALA A 178 3.78 -16.33 -8.84
C ALA A 178 4.47 -16.94 -10.08
N GLY A 179 4.05 -18.13 -10.50
CA GLY A 179 4.58 -18.83 -11.69
C GLY A 179 3.76 -18.61 -12.95
N ASP A 180 2.66 -17.85 -12.89
CA ASP A 180 1.83 -17.60 -14.06
C ASP A 180 2.58 -16.75 -15.10
N ALA A 181 2.34 -17.03 -16.38
CA ALA A 181 2.97 -16.29 -17.46
C ALA A 181 2.51 -14.83 -17.44
N GLY A 182 3.47 -13.90 -17.47
CA GLY A 182 3.19 -12.47 -17.53
C GLY A 182 3.08 -11.77 -16.17
N VAL A 183 3.36 -12.46 -15.07
CA VAL A 183 3.58 -11.81 -13.77
C VAL A 183 4.78 -10.86 -13.88
N ARG A 184 4.59 -9.62 -13.42
CA ARG A 184 5.60 -8.55 -13.49
C ARG A 184 5.82 -7.94 -12.13
N GLY A 185 7.03 -7.41 -11.93
CA GLY A 185 7.29 -6.50 -10.81
C GLY A 185 6.73 -5.12 -11.12
N GLY A 186 6.34 -4.37 -10.10
CA GLY A 186 5.81 -3.03 -10.28
C GLY A 186 5.84 -2.20 -9.01
N THR A 187 5.71 -0.89 -9.20
CA THR A 187 5.44 0.04 -8.10
C THR A 187 4.03 -0.20 -7.54
N ALA A 188 3.78 0.28 -6.33
CA ALA A 188 2.40 0.53 -5.90
C ALA A 188 1.69 1.45 -6.91
N PRO A 189 0.40 1.22 -7.22
CA PRO A 189 -0.33 2.09 -8.13
C PRO A 189 -0.64 3.44 -7.48
N LEU A 190 -0.55 4.51 -8.27
CA LEU A 190 -0.91 5.85 -7.83
C LEU A 190 -2.24 6.28 -8.44
N TRP A 191 -3.19 6.64 -7.59
CA TRP A 191 -4.39 7.38 -8.02
C TRP A 191 -4.02 8.82 -8.39
N THR A 192 -4.43 9.26 -9.57
CA THR A 192 -4.08 10.59 -10.09
C THR A 192 -5.28 11.54 -10.15
N GLY A 193 -6.48 11.02 -9.91
CA GLY A 193 -7.68 11.61 -10.53
C GLY A 193 -7.57 11.53 -12.06
N PHE A 194 -8.56 12.07 -12.79
CA PHE A 194 -8.49 12.03 -14.24
C PHE A 194 -7.41 12.93 -14.81
N ALA A 195 -6.47 12.32 -15.54
CA ALA A 195 -5.34 12.95 -16.18
C ALA A 195 -5.25 12.58 -17.66
N ASP A 196 -4.69 13.49 -18.48
CA ASP A 196 -4.55 13.32 -19.93
C ASP A 196 -3.11 13.49 -20.43
N ALA A 197 -2.17 13.87 -19.56
CA ALA A 197 -0.76 13.88 -19.87
C ALA A 197 0.07 13.41 -18.68
N VAL A 198 1.25 12.87 -18.97
CA VAL A 198 2.16 12.31 -17.97
C VAL A 198 3.61 12.61 -18.31
N ARG A 199 4.44 12.68 -17.27
CA ARG A 199 5.90 12.71 -17.36
C ARG A 199 6.46 11.75 -16.32
N VAL A 200 7.43 10.93 -16.70
CA VAL A 200 8.00 9.90 -15.82
C VAL A 200 9.51 9.93 -15.86
N ARG A 201 10.14 9.74 -14.69
CA ARG A 201 11.57 9.56 -14.53
C ARG A 201 11.85 8.38 -13.61
N VAL A 202 12.70 7.47 -14.07
CA VAL A 202 13.20 6.33 -13.31
C VAL A 202 14.72 6.49 -13.26
N VAL A 203 15.20 6.87 -12.09
CA VAL A 203 16.63 7.07 -11.82
C VAL A 203 17.16 5.80 -11.16
N PRO A 204 18.27 5.21 -11.66
CA PRO A 204 18.90 4.06 -10.99
C PRO A 204 19.36 4.42 -9.57
N HIS A 205 19.56 3.40 -8.73
CA HIS A 205 20.18 3.63 -7.43
C HIS A 205 21.57 4.27 -7.62
N ALA A 206 21.94 5.18 -6.71
CA ALA A 206 23.29 5.70 -6.69
C ALA A 206 24.27 4.57 -6.33
N GLY A 207 25.35 4.45 -7.10
CA GLY A 207 26.40 3.44 -6.90
C GLY A 207 27.50 3.58 -7.93
N ASP A 208 28.66 2.96 -7.68
CA ASP A 208 29.76 2.87 -8.64
C ASP A 208 30.23 1.40 -8.78
N PRO A 209 29.92 0.72 -9.91
CA PRO A 209 29.07 1.21 -11.00
C PRO A 209 27.60 1.34 -10.55
N ALA A 210 26.85 2.27 -11.15
CA ALA A 210 25.42 2.38 -10.88
C ALA A 210 24.72 1.07 -11.30
N PRO A 211 23.94 0.41 -10.42
CA PRO A 211 23.25 -0.83 -10.79
C PRO A 211 22.32 -0.57 -11.98
N ALA A 212 22.30 -1.53 -12.90
CA ALA A 212 21.45 -1.46 -14.08
C ALA A 212 19.98 -1.46 -13.65
N LEU A 213 19.17 -0.63 -14.32
CA LEU A 213 17.72 -0.69 -14.17
C LEU A 213 17.18 -2.04 -14.66
N PRO A 214 16.09 -2.55 -14.06
CA PRO A 214 15.50 -3.82 -14.49
C PRO A 214 15.02 -3.76 -15.94
N ALA A 215 15.01 -4.92 -16.60
CA ALA A 215 14.60 -5.03 -18.00
C ALA A 215 13.09 -4.75 -18.18
N GLY A 216 12.73 -4.29 -19.38
CA GLY A 216 11.33 -4.08 -19.77
C GLY A 216 10.60 -2.99 -19.00
N LEU A 217 11.31 -1.99 -18.46
CA LEU A 217 10.70 -0.84 -17.79
C LEU A 217 9.61 -0.20 -18.65
N ARG A 218 8.41 -0.09 -18.10
CA ARG A 218 7.25 0.49 -18.78
C ARG A 218 6.33 1.23 -17.81
N LEU A 219 5.67 2.25 -18.31
CA LEU A 219 4.57 2.95 -17.64
C LEU A 219 3.25 2.34 -18.09
N GLU A 220 2.38 2.05 -17.14
CA GLU A 220 1.00 1.65 -17.40
C GLU A 220 0.06 2.75 -16.89
N LEU A 221 -0.81 3.22 -17.77
CA LEU A 221 -1.86 4.18 -17.47
C LEU A 221 -3.21 3.48 -17.56
N ILE A 222 -3.99 3.59 -16.50
CA ILE A 222 -5.19 2.82 -16.28
C ILE A 222 -6.41 3.73 -16.35
N ASP A 223 -7.30 3.41 -17.28
CA ASP A 223 -8.68 3.88 -17.28
C ASP A 223 -9.52 2.87 -16.46
N PRO A 224 -10.08 3.26 -15.30
CA PRO A 224 -10.92 2.38 -14.48
C PRO A 224 -12.25 1.98 -15.12
N GLY A 225 -12.70 2.64 -16.19
CA GLY A 225 -14.04 2.49 -16.77
C GLY A 225 -15.14 3.09 -15.89
N ASP A 226 -16.37 3.11 -16.40
CA ASP A 226 -17.54 3.65 -15.69
C ASP A 226 -18.22 2.63 -14.75
N GLY A 227 -17.81 1.36 -14.83
CA GLY A 227 -18.37 0.27 -14.02
C GLY A 227 -19.57 -0.44 -14.66
N SER A 228 -19.99 -0.06 -15.86
CA SER A 228 -21.08 -0.71 -16.60
C SER A 228 -20.72 -2.12 -17.10
N GLY A 229 -19.44 -2.47 -17.14
CA GLY A 229 -18.94 -3.83 -17.41
C GLY A 229 -19.03 -4.79 -16.22
N ALA A 230 -19.68 -4.40 -15.12
CA ALA A 230 -19.94 -5.25 -13.97
C ALA A 230 -20.80 -6.46 -14.38
N THR A 231 -20.13 -7.52 -14.83
CA THR A 231 -20.79 -8.77 -15.15
C THR A 231 -20.92 -9.55 -13.85
N PRO A 232 -22.13 -10.00 -13.46
CA PRO A 232 -22.27 -11.02 -12.42
C PRO A 232 -21.31 -12.17 -12.75
N PRO A 233 -20.71 -12.86 -11.76
CA PRO A 233 -19.81 -13.98 -12.04
C PRO A 233 -20.44 -14.91 -13.09
N ALA A 234 -19.66 -15.28 -14.12
CA ALA A 234 -20.13 -16.08 -15.26
C ALA A 234 -20.54 -17.53 -14.88
N THR A 235 -20.42 -17.88 -13.61
CA THR A 235 -21.08 -19.01 -13.01
C THR A 235 -22.48 -18.54 -12.61
N GLU A 236 -23.53 -19.06 -13.26
CA GLU A 236 -24.84 -19.14 -12.61
C GLU A 236 -24.60 -19.54 -11.15
N PRO A 237 -25.29 -18.96 -10.16
CA PRO A 237 -25.14 -19.42 -8.79
C PRO A 237 -25.56 -20.89 -8.76
N GLY A 238 -24.59 -21.79 -8.87
CA GLY A 238 -24.71 -23.16 -8.41
C GLY A 238 -25.34 -23.05 -7.02
N PRO A 239 -26.40 -23.85 -6.79
CA PRO A 239 -27.55 -23.51 -5.95
C PRO A 239 -27.10 -22.69 -4.76
N ALA A 240 -27.27 -21.36 -4.85
CA ALA A 240 -26.77 -20.35 -3.91
C ALA A 240 -25.90 -20.99 -2.85
N ALA A 241 -24.65 -21.36 -3.19
CA ALA A 241 -23.83 -22.22 -2.35
C ALA A 241 -24.02 -21.72 -0.94
N GLU A 242 -24.80 -22.48 -0.14
CA GLU A 242 -25.38 -21.94 1.09
C GLU A 242 -24.18 -21.33 1.78
N HIS A 243 -24.15 -20.00 1.88
CA HIS A 243 -23.04 -19.30 2.50
C HIS A 243 -23.16 -19.77 3.95
N ARG A 244 -22.52 -20.89 4.26
CA ARG A 244 -22.42 -21.42 5.60
C ARG A 244 -21.52 -20.41 6.25
N GLU A 245 -22.13 -19.34 6.76
CA GLU A 245 -21.48 -18.41 7.66
C GLU A 245 -20.81 -19.30 8.68
N ARG A 246 -19.48 -19.30 8.65
CA ARG A 246 -18.79 -20.14 9.60
C ARG A 246 -19.18 -19.61 10.98
N PRO A 247 -19.77 -20.45 11.84
CA PRO A 247 -20.12 -19.99 13.17
C PRO A 247 -18.86 -19.46 13.83
N ALA A 248 -19.02 -18.38 14.61
CA ALA A 248 -17.94 -17.85 15.43
C ALA A 248 -17.28 -18.98 16.23
N ALA A 249 -16.00 -18.80 16.57
CA ALA A 249 -15.29 -19.77 17.40
C ALA A 249 -16.14 -20.19 18.61
N ALA A 250 -16.09 -21.48 18.95
CA ALA A 250 -16.98 -22.10 19.95
C ALA A 250 -16.82 -21.53 21.38
N ASP A 251 -15.83 -20.67 21.61
CA ASP A 251 -15.58 -19.98 22.88
C ASP A 251 -16.47 -18.73 23.08
N GLY A 252 -17.34 -18.41 22.11
CA GLY A 252 -18.23 -17.24 22.15
C GLY A 252 -17.52 -15.91 21.91
N ARG A 253 -16.22 -15.93 21.57
CA ARG A 253 -15.38 -14.73 21.34
C ARG A 253 -15.25 -14.46 19.86
N GLY A 254 -16.35 -13.99 19.27
CA GLY A 254 -16.42 -13.55 17.87
C GLY A 254 -17.04 -12.16 17.76
N ALA A 255 -16.96 -11.57 16.57
CA ALA A 255 -17.65 -10.32 16.24
C ALA A 255 -18.53 -10.53 15.01
N PRO A 256 -19.66 -9.81 14.89
CA PRO A 256 -20.53 -9.89 13.72
C PRO A 256 -19.79 -9.40 12.48
N ARG A 257 -20.18 -9.93 11.32
CA ARG A 257 -19.71 -9.43 10.02
C ARG A 257 -20.14 -7.96 9.86
N PRO A 258 -19.22 -7.01 9.63
CA PRO A 258 -19.60 -5.64 9.30
C PRO A 258 -20.23 -5.56 7.89
N PRO A 259 -20.96 -4.49 7.56
CA PRO A 259 -21.40 -4.25 6.19
C PRO A 259 -20.20 -4.25 5.23
N VAL A 260 -20.30 -4.98 4.13
CA VAL A 260 -19.27 -5.05 3.08
C VAL A 260 -19.92 -4.80 1.73
N THR A 261 -19.46 -3.77 1.02
CA THR A 261 -19.80 -3.55 -0.38
C THR A 261 -19.17 -4.66 -1.21
N SER A 262 -20.00 -5.46 -1.88
CA SER A 262 -19.55 -6.60 -2.70
C SER A 262 -18.79 -6.13 -3.93
N ARG A 263 -18.09 -7.07 -4.58
CA ARG A 263 -17.46 -6.86 -5.90
C ARG A 263 -18.41 -6.26 -6.93
N ALA A 264 -19.63 -6.80 -7.03
CA ALA A 264 -20.66 -6.24 -7.91
C ALA A 264 -21.05 -4.81 -7.49
N GLY A 265 -21.11 -4.53 -6.18
CA GLY A 265 -21.48 -3.22 -5.64
C GLY A 265 -20.51 -2.08 -5.99
N TRP A 266 -19.21 -2.37 -6.15
CA TRP A 266 -18.24 -1.37 -6.64
C TRP A 266 -17.94 -1.47 -8.15
N GLY A 267 -18.64 -2.37 -8.85
CA GLY A 267 -18.54 -2.55 -10.30
C GLY A 267 -17.29 -3.30 -10.75
N ALA A 268 -16.87 -4.31 -9.99
CA ALA A 268 -15.80 -5.21 -10.41
C ALA A 268 -16.15 -5.86 -11.75
N ASP A 269 -15.23 -5.78 -12.71
CA ASP A 269 -15.34 -6.54 -13.94
C ASP A 269 -14.99 -8.01 -13.67
N GLY A 270 -16.00 -8.87 -13.60
CA GLY A 270 -15.83 -10.31 -13.35
C GLY A 270 -15.14 -11.07 -14.48
N SER A 271 -14.94 -10.45 -15.66
CA SER A 271 -14.14 -11.02 -16.74
C SER A 271 -12.63 -10.80 -16.55
N LEU A 272 -12.25 -9.87 -15.65
CA LEU A 272 -10.86 -9.67 -15.26
C LEU A 272 -10.47 -10.66 -14.16
N GLY A 273 -9.33 -11.27 -14.35
CA GLY A 273 -8.70 -12.19 -13.42
C GLY A 273 -8.47 -13.55 -14.07
N GLY A 274 -8.02 -14.50 -13.27
CA GLY A 274 -7.82 -15.86 -13.73
C GLY A 274 -7.65 -16.83 -12.59
N GLY A 275 -8.10 -18.07 -12.80
CA GLY A 275 -8.01 -19.15 -11.82
C GLY A 275 -9.00 -19.02 -10.65
N ASP A 276 -9.18 -20.13 -9.94
CA ASP A 276 -10.03 -20.18 -8.76
C ASP A 276 -9.36 -19.51 -7.55
N PRO A 277 -10.14 -18.92 -6.62
CA PRO A 277 -9.62 -18.44 -5.35
C PRO A 277 -8.85 -19.54 -4.61
N VAL A 278 -7.64 -19.21 -4.17
CA VAL A 278 -6.85 -20.12 -3.34
C VAL A 278 -7.14 -19.82 -1.88
N TYR A 279 -7.73 -20.78 -1.16
CA TYR A 279 -7.99 -20.66 0.26
C TYR A 279 -6.85 -21.20 1.10
N THR A 280 -6.65 -20.60 2.27
CA THR A 280 -5.73 -21.08 3.30
C THR A 280 -6.53 -21.72 4.45
N ASP A 281 -5.87 -22.14 5.52
CA ASP A 281 -6.59 -22.78 6.64
C ASP A 281 -7.24 -21.74 7.56
N SER A 282 -6.67 -20.53 7.63
CA SER A 282 -7.01 -19.56 8.68
C SER A 282 -6.64 -18.11 8.41
N VAL A 283 -7.38 -17.17 9.02
CA VAL A 283 -6.86 -15.79 9.19
C VAL A 283 -6.13 -15.72 10.52
N LYS A 284 -4.79 -15.79 10.45
CA LYS A 284 -3.92 -15.71 11.62
C LYS A 284 -3.41 -14.30 11.89
N THR A 285 -3.27 -13.48 10.86
CA THR A 285 -2.80 -12.09 10.96
C THR A 285 -3.58 -11.22 9.98
N VAL A 286 -3.99 -10.05 10.43
CA VAL A 286 -4.52 -8.98 9.59
C VAL A 286 -3.39 -8.00 9.32
N PHE A 287 -3.00 -7.84 8.06
CA PHE A 287 -2.05 -6.80 7.65
C PHE A 287 -2.81 -5.56 7.21
N VAL A 288 -2.55 -4.44 7.88
CA VAL A 288 -3.09 -3.13 7.54
C VAL A 288 -2.13 -2.44 6.58
N HIS A 289 -2.70 -1.98 5.47
CA HIS A 289 -2.04 -1.28 4.38
C HIS A 289 -2.65 0.10 4.20
N HIS A 290 -1.92 0.97 3.51
CA HIS A 290 -2.51 2.07 2.78
C HIS A 290 -2.34 1.86 1.27
N THR A 291 -3.04 2.62 0.42
CA THR A 291 -2.74 2.64 -1.02
C THR A 291 -1.67 3.66 -1.40
N ALA A 292 -1.29 4.54 -0.46
CA ALA A 292 -0.36 5.65 -0.65
C ALA A 292 -0.83 6.65 -1.74
N GLY A 293 0.03 7.62 -2.06
CA GLY A 293 -0.22 8.66 -3.06
C GLY A 293 -0.65 10.00 -2.46
N SER A 294 -0.34 11.10 -3.16
CA SER A 294 -0.68 12.45 -2.68
C SER A 294 -2.12 12.86 -3.00
N ASN A 295 -2.79 12.15 -3.92
CA ASN A 295 -4.18 12.41 -4.25
C ASN A 295 -5.08 11.47 -3.44
N ALA A 296 -5.81 12.03 -2.48
CA ALA A 296 -6.83 11.28 -1.76
C ALA A 296 -8.13 11.28 -2.59
N PRO A 297 -8.67 10.10 -2.95
CA PRO A 297 -9.97 10.03 -3.61
C PRO A 297 -11.08 10.47 -2.64
N THR A 298 -12.11 11.10 -3.18
CA THR A 298 -13.39 11.25 -2.48
C THR A 298 -14.05 9.88 -2.34
N CYS A 299 -14.95 9.72 -1.35
CA CYS A 299 -15.64 8.45 -1.14
C CYS A 299 -16.53 8.05 -2.34
N ALA A 300 -17.00 9.03 -3.12
CA ALA A 300 -17.74 8.78 -4.36
C ALA A 300 -16.85 8.24 -5.49
N GLU A 301 -15.55 8.55 -5.48
CA GLU A 301 -14.58 8.03 -6.45
C GLU A 301 -14.08 6.63 -6.10
N THR A 302 -14.33 6.15 -4.88
CA THR A 302 -13.85 4.84 -4.41
C THR A 302 -14.10 3.70 -5.40
N PRO A 303 -15.29 3.50 -5.98
CA PRO A 303 -15.50 2.44 -6.96
C PRO A 303 -14.56 2.52 -8.16
N ALA A 304 -14.26 3.73 -8.65
CA ALA A 304 -13.32 3.91 -9.76
C ALA A 304 -11.88 3.60 -9.35
N VAL A 305 -11.47 3.98 -8.13
CA VAL A 305 -10.15 3.63 -7.57
C VAL A 305 -9.98 2.12 -7.51
N LEU A 306 -10.97 1.41 -6.96
CA LEU A 306 -10.96 -0.06 -6.84
C LEU A 306 -10.87 -0.75 -8.21
N ARG A 307 -11.65 -0.30 -9.20
CA ARG A 307 -11.55 -0.82 -10.57
C ARG A 307 -10.17 -0.55 -11.19
N GLY A 308 -9.58 0.61 -10.93
CA GLY A 308 -8.24 0.95 -11.38
C GLY A 308 -7.17 0.03 -10.78
N ILE A 309 -7.20 -0.19 -9.46
CA ILE A 309 -6.26 -1.10 -8.76
C ILE A 309 -6.47 -2.54 -9.26
N HIS A 310 -7.72 -3.01 -9.36
CA HIS A 310 -8.04 -4.34 -9.86
C HIS A 310 -7.47 -4.55 -11.28
N ARG A 311 -7.70 -3.60 -12.18
CA ARG A 311 -7.15 -3.63 -13.55
C ARG A 311 -5.63 -3.61 -13.57
N TYR A 312 -4.99 -2.77 -12.75
CA TYR A 312 -3.54 -2.71 -12.65
C TYR A 312 -2.94 -4.05 -12.17
N HIS A 313 -3.52 -4.66 -11.13
CA HIS A 313 -3.02 -5.94 -10.62
C HIS A 313 -3.20 -7.05 -11.65
N VAL A 314 -4.37 -7.14 -12.29
CA VAL A 314 -4.68 -8.22 -13.21
C VAL A 314 -4.02 -8.03 -14.58
N GLN A 315 -4.31 -6.92 -15.26
CA GLN A 315 -3.91 -6.75 -16.66
C GLN A 315 -2.47 -6.26 -16.81
N SER A 316 -1.96 -5.47 -15.86
CA SER A 316 -0.60 -4.95 -15.93
C SER A 316 0.41 -5.85 -15.21
N GLN A 317 0.15 -6.20 -13.95
CA GLN A 317 1.04 -7.04 -13.15
C GLN A 317 0.83 -8.55 -13.35
N GLY A 318 -0.23 -8.97 -14.05
CA GLY A 318 -0.48 -10.38 -14.35
C GLY A 318 -1.00 -11.20 -13.17
N TRP A 319 -1.49 -10.56 -12.12
CA TRP A 319 -2.02 -11.25 -10.94
C TRP A 319 -3.40 -11.84 -11.24
N ARG A 320 -3.82 -12.83 -10.45
CA ARG A 320 -5.12 -13.51 -10.62
C ARG A 320 -6.31 -12.65 -10.22
N ASP A 321 -6.11 -11.69 -9.32
CA ASP A 321 -7.10 -10.73 -8.85
C ASP A 321 -6.40 -9.58 -8.11
N ILE A 322 -7.17 -8.58 -7.66
CA ILE A 322 -6.70 -7.57 -6.70
C ILE A 322 -6.01 -8.22 -5.49
N GLY A 323 -4.93 -7.60 -5.01
CA GLY A 323 -4.02 -8.25 -4.06
C GLY A 323 -4.50 -8.23 -2.61
N TYR A 324 -5.34 -7.26 -2.27
CA TYR A 324 -5.90 -7.07 -0.94
C TYR A 324 -7.20 -7.86 -0.80
N ASN A 325 -7.45 -8.42 0.39
CA ASN A 325 -8.71 -9.11 0.68
C ASN A 325 -9.85 -8.11 0.86
N PHE A 326 -9.57 -6.96 1.46
CA PHE A 326 -10.52 -5.89 1.68
C PHE A 326 -9.87 -4.53 1.47
N LEU A 327 -10.70 -3.53 1.16
CA LEU A 327 -10.31 -2.14 1.09
C LEU A 327 -11.25 -1.30 1.94
N VAL A 328 -10.75 -0.21 2.51
CA VAL A 328 -11.53 0.74 3.33
C VAL A 328 -11.29 2.14 2.77
N ASP A 329 -12.37 2.84 2.42
CA ASP A 329 -12.24 4.23 1.97
C ASP A 329 -12.10 5.22 3.14
N THR A 330 -11.88 6.49 2.81
CA THR A 330 -11.71 7.56 3.80
C THR A 330 -12.99 7.85 4.61
N CYS A 331 -14.14 7.34 4.18
CA CYS A 331 -15.41 7.40 4.90
C CYS A 331 -15.66 6.18 5.80
N GLY A 332 -14.78 5.17 5.80
CA GLY A 332 -14.95 3.95 6.57
C GLY A 332 -15.84 2.89 5.90
N THR A 333 -16.16 3.05 4.61
CA THR A 333 -16.88 2.00 3.87
C THR A 333 -15.94 0.84 3.58
N ILE A 334 -16.36 -0.39 3.89
CA ILE A 334 -15.59 -1.61 3.64
C ILE A 334 -16.01 -2.21 2.30
N TYR A 335 -15.03 -2.54 1.47
CA TYR A 335 -15.24 -3.17 0.17
C TYR A 335 -14.56 -4.53 0.12
N GLU A 336 -15.23 -5.50 -0.49
CA GLU A 336 -14.62 -6.77 -0.85
C GLU A 336 -13.56 -6.54 -1.93
N GLY A 337 -12.31 -6.94 -1.64
CA GLY A 337 -11.22 -6.98 -2.60
C GLY A 337 -11.21 -8.33 -3.31
N ARG A 338 -10.19 -9.15 -3.01
CA ARG A 338 -9.97 -10.46 -3.64
C ARG A 338 -11.18 -11.39 -3.46
N ALA A 339 -11.68 -11.92 -4.56
CA ALA A 339 -12.89 -12.72 -4.62
C ALA A 339 -12.86 -13.90 -3.63
N GLY A 340 -13.99 -14.12 -2.95
CA GLY A 340 -14.13 -15.19 -1.95
C GLY A 340 -13.59 -14.83 -0.55
N GLY A 341 -12.92 -13.68 -0.40
CA GLY A 341 -12.35 -13.24 0.88
C GLY A 341 -13.38 -12.88 1.96
N VAL A 342 -14.62 -12.62 1.56
CA VAL A 342 -15.75 -12.48 2.48
C VAL A 342 -16.03 -13.80 3.20
N ALA A 343 -16.23 -14.88 2.45
CA ALA A 343 -16.66 -16.16 3.00
C ALA A 343 -15.50 -16.92 3.67
N GLU A 344 -14.34 -16.96 3.01
CA GLU A 344 -13.25 -17.89 3.35
C GLU A 344 -11.90 -17.13 3.48
N PRO A 345 -10.83 -17.76 4.01
CA PRO A 345 -9.52 -17.12 4.20
C PRO A 345 -8.71 -17.21 2.89
N VAL A 346 -9.15 -16.45 1.88
CA VAL A 346 -8.49 -16.40 0.55
C VAL A 346 -7.07 -15.83 0.67
N ARG A 347 -6.11 -16.47 0.01
CA ARG A 347 -4.72 -16.01 -0.08
C ARG A 347 -4.63 -14.79 -1.00
N GLY A 348 -4.15 -13.68 -0.45
CA GLY A 348 -3.89 -12.44 -1.19
C GLY A 348 -2.51 -12.39 -1.84
N ALA A 349 -2.17 -11.20 -2.32
CA ALA A 349 -0.87 -10.81 -2.87
C ALA A 349 -0.43 -9.44 -2.30
N HIS A 350 -0.78 -9.16 -1.05
CA HIS A 350 -0.62 -7.86 -0.40
C HIS A 350 0.65 -7.74 0.45
N THR A 351 1.21 -8.83 0.96
CA THR A 351 2.39 -8.83 1.83
C THR A 351 3.29 -9.97 1.43
N LEU A 352 4.22 -9.70 0.52
CA LEU A 352 5.15 -10.71 0.01
C LEU A 352 5.86 -11.45 1.15
N GLY A 353 5.79 -12.78 1.13
CA GLY A 353 6.34 -13.66 2.15
C GLY A 353 5.35 -13.98 3.29
N PHE A 354 4.23 -13.27 3.41
CA PHE A 354 3.28 -13.44 4.51
C PHE A 354 1.82 -13.52 4.07
N ASN A 355 1.53 -13.69 2.77
CA ASN A 355 0.14 -13.79 2.29
C ASN A 355 -0.57 -15.08 2.77
N HIS A 356 0.16 -16.18 2.97
CA HIS A 356 -0.43 -17.42 3.47
C HIS A 356 -1.00 -17.25 4.88
N ASN A 357 -2.23 -17.69 5.15
CA ASN A 357 -2.92 -17.54 6.43
C ASN A 357 -2.97 -16.08 6.96
N SER A 358 -3.14 -15.11 6.08
CA SER A 358 -3.32 -13.71 6.48
C SER A 358 -4.42 -13.06 5.67
N MET A 359 -4.79 -11.85 6.09
CA MET A 359 -5.75 -11.00 5.40
C MET A 359 -5.18 -9.60 5.27
N GLY A 360 -5.10 -9.08 4.06
CA GLY A 360 -4.68 -7.71 3.78
C GLY A 360 -5.87 -6.77 3.69
N VAL A 361 -5.80 -5.65 4.42
CA VAL A 361 -6.79 -4.57 4.36
C VAL A 361 -6.10 -3.28 3.94
N ALA A 362 -6.45 -2.73 2.78
CA ALA A 362 -5.90 -1.46 2.30
C ALA A 362 -6.80 -0.28 2.58
N VAL A 363 -6.33 0.68 3.36
CA VAL A 363 -6.99 1.97 3.56
C VAL A 363 -6.62 2.91 2.40
N LEU A 364 -7.62 3.44 1.71
CA LEU A 364 -7.38 4.34 0.58
C LEU A 364 -6.73 5.65 1.03
N GLY A 365 -5.78 6.13 0.22
CA GLY A 365 -5.02 7.37 0.44
C GLY A 365 -3.64 7.17 1.09
N SER A 366 -2.92 8.28 1.32
CA SER A 366 -1.71 8.30 2.14
C SER A 366 -2.04 8.63 3.60
N HIS A 367 -1.42 7.86 4.49
CA HIS A 367 -1.52 8.00 5.95
C HIS A 367 -0.14 8.13 6.59
N ASP A 368 0.81 8.71 5.85
CA ASP A 368 2.20 8.88 6.31
C ASP A 368 2.26 9.83 7.51
N ALA A 369 1.69 11.02 7.39
CA ALA A 369 1.72 12.04 8.44
C ALA A 369 0.40 12.20 9.21
N THR A 370 -0.72 11.75 8.64
CA THR A 370 -2.07 12.00 9.18
C THR A 370 -2.75 10.68 9.50
N SER A 371 -3.27 10.54 10.72
CA SER A 371 -4.12 9.41 11.09
C SER A 371 -5.46 9.49 10.35
N PRO A 372 -6.05 8.35 9.95
CA PRO A 372 -7.37 8.36 9.34
C PRO A 372 -8.47 8.77 10.35
N GLY A 373 -9.66 9.07 9.83
CA GLY A 373 -10.81 9.41 10.64
C GLY A 373 -11.31 8.25 11.53
N PRO A 374 -12.08 8.52 12.59
CA PRO A 374 -12.66 7.49 13.47
C PRO A 374 -13.40 6.37 12.73
N ALA A 375 -14.20 6.71 11.71
CA ALA A 375 -14.95 5.73 10.92
C ALA A 375 -14.06 4.67 10.26
N VAL A 376 -12.87 5.06 9.79
CA VAL A 376 -11.89 4.13 9.21
C VAL A 376 -11.31 3.21 10.27
N ARG A 377 -10.95 3.74 11.44
CA ARG A 377 -10.46 2.91 12.56
C ARG A 377 -11.52 1.92 13.05
N GLU A 378 -12.78 2.34 13.12
CA GLU A 378 -13.92 1.50 13.48
C GLU A 378 -14.14 0.39 12.45
N ALA A 379 -14.09 0.72 11.15
CA ALA A 379 -14.18 -0.25 10.06
C ALA A 379 -13.06 -1.29 10.11
N LEU A 380 -11.81 -0.85 10.32
CA LEU A 380 -10.65 -1.74 10.50
C LEU A 380 -10.83 -2.66 11.71
N ALA A 381 -11.24 -2.10 12.85
CA ALA A 381 -11.45 -2.86 14.07
C ALA A 381 -12.56 -3.91 13.91
N ALA A 382 -13.69 -3.54 13.32
CA ALA A 382 -14.81 -4.44 13.08
C ALA A 382 -14.42 -5.59 12.11
N LEU A 383 -13.71 -5.26 11.02
CA LEU A 383 -13.26 -6.24 10.04
C LEU A 383 -12.24 -7.22 10.65
N ALA A 384 -11.27 -6.69 11.41
CA ALA A 384 -10.26 -7.51 12.07
C ALA A 384 -10.89 -8.40 13.17
N ALA A 385 -11.79 -7.84 13.98
CA ALA A 385 -12.50 -8.58 15.02
C ALA A 385 -13.31 -9.74 14.43
N TRP A 386 -14.07 -9.48 13.35
CA TRP A 386 -14.86 -10.50 12.66
C TRP A 386 -13.95 -11.60 12.10
N LYS A 387 -12.98 -11.23 11.26
CA LYS A 387 -12.17 -12.22 10.54
C LYS A 387 -11.21 -12.97 11.45
N LEU A 388 -10.63 -12.38 12.48
CA LEU A 388 -9.85 -13.13 13.48
C LEU A 388 -10.76 -14.01 14.35
N GLY A 389 -11.94 -13.51 14.73
CA GLY A 389 -12.88 -14.20 15.61
C GLY A 389 -13.45 -15.48 15.00
N LEU A 390 -13.64 -15.52 13.68
CA LEU A 390 -14.00 -16.75 12.97
C LEU A 390 -12.99 -17.89 13.22
N TYR A 391 -11.71 -17.59 13.46
CA TYR A 391 -10.62 -18.56 13.62
C TYR A 391 -10.03 -18.57 15.05
N GLY A 392 -10.74 -18.00 16.03
CA GLY A 392 -10.30 -17.96 17.44
C GLY A 392 -9.07 -17.06 17.69
N GLY A 393 -8.77 -16.12 16.78
CA GLY A 393 -7.67 -15.18 16.92
C GLY A 393 -8.02 -14.04 17.88
N ASP A 394 -7.14 -13.79 18.85
CA ASP A 394 -7.23 -12.63 19.76
C ASP A 394 -6.61 -11.38 19.12
N PRO A 395 -7.35 -10.28 18.94
CA PRO A 395 -6.81 -9.04 18.37
C PRO A 395 -5.65 -8.41 19.15
N LEU A 396 -5.57 -8.63 20.46
CA LEU A 396 -4.45 -8.17 21.32
C LEU A 396 -3.27 -9.16 21.34
N GLY A 397 -3.44 -10.34 20.75
CA GLY A 397 -2.42 -11.38 20.73
C GLY A 397 -1.35 -11.15 19.67
N SER A 398 -0.24 -11.86 19.84
CA SER A 398 0.82 -11.96 18.85
C SER A 398 1.15 -13.42 18.54
N ARG A 399 1.77 -13.67 17.40
CA ARG A 399 2.11 -15.03 16.91
C ARG A 399 3.36 -15.04 16.05
N ASN A 400 4.01 -16.19 16.02
CA ASN A 400 5.13 -16.41 15.11
C ASN A 400 4.60 -16.63 13.69
N ARG A 401 5.23 -15.95 12.74
CA ARG A 401 4.95 -16.01 11.30
C ARG A 401 6.24 -16.37 10.58
N THR A 402 6.16 -17.35 9.68
CA THR A 402 7.29 -17.77 8.86
C THR A 402 7.18 -17.11 7.49
N SER A 403 8.26 -16.45 7.05
CA SER A 403 8.38 -15.84 5.74
C SER A 403 8.42 -16.92 4.65
N GLY A 404 7.65 -16.73 3.58
CA GLY A 404 7.76 -17.47 2.32
C GLY A 404 8.86 -16.95 1.39
N GLY A 405 9.57 -15.89 1.76
CA GLY A 405 10.58 -15.22 0.92
C GLY A 405 10.28 -13.73 0.72
N GLY A 406 11.11 -13.02 -0.05
CA GLY A 406 11.02 -11.56 -0.23
C GLY A 406 12.06 -10.83 0.62
N THR A 407 11.64 -9.78 1.35
CA THR A 407 12.54 -9.00 2.24
C THR A 407 13.25 -9.90 3.27
N HIS A 408 12.52 -10.87 3.83
CA HIS A 408 13.08 -11.85 4.74
C HIS A 408 13.29 -13.17 4.00
N PRO A 409 14.46 -13.83 4.13
CA PRO A 409 14.69 -15.14 3.54
C PRO A 409 13.59 -16.14 3.90
N ALA A 410 13.24 -17.03 2.99
CA ALA A 410 12.24 -18.06 3.24
C ALA A 410 12.64 -18.90 4.48
N GLY A 411 11.67 -19.22 5.34
CA GLY A 411 11.89 -19.91 6.61
C GLY A 411 12.21 -18.98 7.80
N THR A 412 12.51 -17.69 7.56
CA THR A 412 12.70 -16.71 8.64
C THR A 412 11.42 -16.59 9.46
N THR A 413 11.52 -16.71 10.78
CA THR A 413 10.37 -16.58 11.68
C THR A 413 10.41 -15.25 12.42
N LEU A 414 9.32 -14.48 12.34
CA LEU A 414 9.13 -13.22 13.04
C LEU A 414 7.92 -13.31 13.97
N ARG A 415 8.03 -12.70 15.16
CA ARG A 415 6.87 -12.50 16.03
C ARG A 415 6.12 -11.26 15.54
N MET A 416 4.84 -11.40 15.24
CA MET A 416 3.98 -10.33 14.75
C MET A 416 2.72 -10.25 15.61
N GLU A 417 2.19 -9.04 15.76
CA GLU A 417 0.86 -8.85 16.32
C GLU A 417 -0.19 -9.44 15.38
N ASN A 418 -1.33 -9.89 15.93
CA ASN A 418 -2.40 -10.47 15.12
C ASN A 418 -3.07 -9.43 14.21
N ILE A 419 -2.94 -8.15 14.54
CA ILE A 419 -3.19 -7.02 13.63
C ILE A 419 -1.86 -6.29 13.49
N SER A 420 -1.24 -6.32 12.31
CA SER A 420 0.09 -5.77 12.05
C SER A 420 0.05 -4.78 10.90
N GLY A 421 1.00 -3.84 10.88
CA GLY A 421 1.22 -2.99 9.71
C GLY A 421 1.95 -3.77 8.62
N HIS A 422 1.83 -3.36 7.36
CA HIS A 422 2.60 -3.97 6.27
C HIS A 422 4.12 -3.94 6.52
N ARG A 423 4.62 -2.84 7.10
CA ARG A 423 6.02 -2.67 7.52
C ARG A 423 6.52 -3.70 8.55
N ASP A 424 5.63 -4.40 9.26
CA ASP A 424 6.03 -5.43 10.23
C ASP A 424 6.49 -6.72 9.54
N GLY A 425 6.08 -6.93 8.28
CA GLY A 425 6.43 -8.11 7.49
C GLY A 425 7.37 -7.85 6.32
N THR A 426 7.47 -6.61 5.83
CA THR A 426 8.29 -6.28 4.65
C THR A 426 8.92 -4.89 4.79
N ALA A 427 9.99 -4.62 4.05
CA ALA A 427 10.67 -3.33 4.09
C ALA A 427 9.90 -2.26 3.30
N THR A 428 8.95 -1.60 3.95
CA THR A 428 8.07 -0.58 3.36
C THR A 428 7.71 0.53 4.36
N GLY A 429 7.31 1.70 3.85
CA GLY A 429 6.68 2.76 4.66
C GLY A 429 5.19 2.48 4.96
N CYS A 430 4.56 1.56 4.25
CA CYS A 430 3.15 1.19 4.43
C CYS A 430 2.90 0.62 5.85
N PRO A 431 1.82 0.99 6.58
CA PRO A 431 0.66 1.78 6.15
C PRO A 431 0.78 3.30 6.37
N GLY A 432 1.99 3.84 6.50
CA GLY A 432 2.25 5.23 6.91
C GLY A 432 2.25 5.40 8.43
N ASP A 433 2.97 6.41 8.94
CA ASP A 433 3.20 6.55 10.39
C ASP A 433 1.92 6.90 11.16
N GLY A 434 1.03 7.70 10.57
CA GLY A 434 -0.26 8.03 11.17
C GLY A 434 -1.13 6.81 11.41
N LEU A 435 -1.40 6.03 10.36
CA LEU A 435 -2.20 4.80 10.49
C LEU A 435 -1.47 3.71 11.29
N TYR A 436 -0.15 3.58 11.16
CA TYR A 436 0.61 2.64 11.98
C TYR A 436 0.52 2.96 13.47
N GLY A 437 0.57 4.25 13.84
CA GLY A 437 0.40 4.72 15.21
C GLY A 437 -0.98 4.41 15.81
N ASP A 438 -2.01 4.27 14.97
CA ASP A 438 -3.37 3.94 15.40
C ASP A 438 -3.58 2.43 15.67
N LEU A 439 -2.68 1.54 15.24
CA LEU A 439 -2.87 0.09 15.33
C LEU A 439 -3.11 -0.42 16.76
N PRO A 440 -2.45 0.08 17.83
CA PRO A 440 -2.78 -0.32 19.19
C PRO A 440 -4.26 -0.06 19.54
N ALA A 441 -4.80 1.11 19.20
CA ALA A 441 -6.20 1.45 19.46
C ALA A 441 -7.16 0.59 18.62
N VAL A 442 -6.79 0.27 17.37
CA VAL A 442 -7.54 -0.67 16.52
C VAL A 442 -7.59 -2.07 17.15
N ARG A 443 -6.47 -2.56 17.70
CA ARG A 443 -6.43 -3.87 18.40
C ARG A 443 -7.34 -3.89 19.61
N GLU A 444 -7.31 -2.85 20.44
CA GLU A 444 -8.21 -2.73 21.60
C GLU A 444 -9.68 -2.68 21.18
N ALA A 445 -10.02 -1.88 20.17
CA ALA A 445 -11.39 -1.80 19.67
C ALA A 445 -11.87 -3.14 19.10
N ALA A 446 -11.01 -3.85 18.36
CA ALA A 446 -11.32 -5.16 17.82
C ALA A 446 -11.51 -6.21 18.93
N ALA A 447 -10.69 -6.16 19.98
CA ALA A 447 -10.82 -7.06 21.13
C ALA A 447 -12.13 -6.83 21.89
N ARG A 448 -12.51 -5.56 22.14
CA ARG A 448 -13.80 -5.22 22.72
C ARG A 448 -14.96 -5.74 21.86
N ALA A 449 -14.87 -5.63 20.54
CA ALA A 449 -15.87 -6.16 19.61
C ALA A 449 -15.99 -7.69 19.65
N GLN A 450 -14.94 -8.41 20.08
CA GLN A 450 -14.97 -9.85 20.36
C GLN A 450 -15.38 -10.21 21.80
N GLY A 451 -15.73 -9.22 22.65
CA GLY A 451 -16.05 -9.45 24.06
C GLY A 451 -14.83 -9.86 24.91
N ARG A 452 -13.64 -9.32 24.60
CA ARG A 452 -12.40 -9.55 25.35
C ARG A 452 -12.07 -8.41 26.30
#